data_AF-A0A2E8T208-F1
#
_entry.id   AF-A0A2E8T208-F1
#
_cell.length_a   1.000
_cell.length_b   1.000
_cell.length_c   1.000
_cell.angle_alpha   90.00
_cell.angle_beta   90.00
_cell.angle_gamma   90.00
#
_symmetry.space_group_name_H-M   'P 1'
#
loop_
_entity.id
_entity.type
_entity.pdbx_description
1 polymer ?
#
loop_
_entity_poly.entity_id
_entity_poly.type
_entity_poly.pdbx_seq_one_letter_code
_entity_poly.pdbx_strand_id
1 'polypeptide(L)' 'MKRILGALALSLLAFAAPASASDRLQVVASFSILGDMVRQVTGNLADVATIVGPDADAHLYQP' A
#
# COMPACT_ATOMS: atom_id res chain seq x y z
N MET A 1 5.70 -1.39 -43.96
CA MET A 1 5.76 -0.57 -42.72
C MET A 1 4.43 -0.56 -41.94
N LYS A 2 3.28 -0.18 -42.53
CA LYS A 2 1.98 -0.13 -41.82
C LYS A 2 1.55 -1.43 -41.12
N ARG A 3 1.82 -2.59 -41.74
CA ARG A 3 1.50 -3.93 -41.17
C ARG A 3 2.35 -4.28 -39.94
N ILE A 4 3.62 -3.89 -39.96
CA ILE A 4 4.56 -4.10 -38.84
C ILE A 4 4.17 -3.21 -37.67
N LEU A 5 3.78 -1.96 -37.95
CA LEU A 5 3.31 -1.02 -36.94
C LEU A 5 2.01 -1.49 -36.25
N GLY A 6 1.08 -2.07 -37.01
CA GLY A 6 -0.14 -2.66 -36.46
C GLY A 6 0.11 -3.90 -35.61
N ALA A 7 1.01 -4.79 -36.03
CA ALA A 7 1.39 -5.95 -35.24
C ALA A 7 2.08 -5.55 -33.92
N LEU A 8 2.94 -4.53 -33.95
CA LEU A 8 3.59 -4.00 -32.76
C LEU A 8 2.58 -3.40 -31.79
N ALA A 9 1.65 -2.57 -32.25
CA ALA A 9 0.61 -1.98 -31.41
C ALA A 9 -0.27 -3.06 -30.72
N LEU A 10 -0.62 -4.12 -31.45
CA LEU A 10 -1.42 -5.22 -30.90
C LEU A 10 -0.65 -6.02 -29.84
N SER A 11 0.66 -6.21 -30.03
CA SER A 11 1.52 -6.86 -29.05
C SER A 11 1.68 -6.06 -27.75
N LEU A 12 1.74 -4.72 -27.84
CA LEU A 12 1.77 -3.83 -26.69
C LEU A 12 0.46 -3.87 -25.90
N LEU A 13 -0.69 -3.91 -26.59
CA LEU A 13 -2.00 -4.05 -25.95
C LEU A 13 -2.18 -5.42 -25.27
N ALA A 14 -1.62 -6.48 -25.85
CA ALA A 14 -1.67 -7.83 -25.27
C ALA A 14 -0.83 -7.96 -23.99
N PHE A 15 0.18 -7.10 -23.81
CA PHE A 15 1.02 -7.06 -22.62
C PHE A 15 0.64 -5.96 -21.62
N ALA A 16 -0.40 -5.17 -21.92
CA ALA A 16 -0.93 -4.18 -20.99
C ALA A 16 -1.73 -4.90 -19.89
N ALA A 17 -1.05 -5.26 -18.81
CA ALA A 17 -1.72 -5.73 -17.60
C ALA A 17 -2.55 -4.58 -16.97
N PRO A 18 -3.72 -4.88 -16.38
CA PRO A 18 -4.46 -3.87 -15.63
C PRO A 18 -3.59 -3.36 -14.48
N ALA A 19 -3.41 -2.04 -14.41
CA ALA A 19 -2.80 -1.41 -13.25
C ALA A 19 -3.77 -1.53 -12.07
N SER A 20 -3.45 -2.41 -11.12
CA SER A 20 -4.19 -2.50 -9.86
C SER A 20 -3.57 -1.55 -8.86
N ALA A 21 -4.27 -0.48 -8.52
CA ALA A 21 -3.91 0.34 -7.36
C ALA A 21 -4.28 -0.46 -6.09
N SER A 22 -3.47 -0.33 -5.03
CA SER A 22 -3.93 -0.82 -3.72
C SER A 22 -5.08 0.08 -3.27
N ASP A 23 -6.27 -0.50 -3.09
CA ASP A 23 -7.43 0.21 -2.55
C ASP A 23 -7.25 0.58 -1.06
N ARG A 24 -6.13 0.16 -0.44
CA ARG A 24 -5.89 0.30 1.00
C ARG A 24 -4.97 1.48 1.30
N LEU A 25 -5.46 2.40 2.13
CA LEU A 25 -4.71 3.56 2.61
C LEU A 25 -3.53 3.10 3.48
N GLN A 26 -2.34 3.65 3.24
CA GLN A 26 -1.17 3.41 4.09
C GLN A 26 -1.19 4.39 5.27
N VAL A 27 -1.20 3.86 6.50
CA VAL A 27 -1.22 4.67 7.73
C VAL A 27 -0.09 4.24 8.65
N VAL A 28 0.62 5.21 9.21
CA VAL A 28 1.64 4.98 10.23
C VAL A 28 1.20 5.63 11.53
N ALA A 29 1.11 4.83 12.60
CA ALA A 29 0.86 5.29 13.96
C ALA A 29 2.15 5.30 14.78
N SER A 30 2.23 6.18 15.78
CA SER A 30 3.42 6.30 16.63
C SER A 30 3.67 5.07 17.51
N PHE A 31 2.63 4.50 18.13
CA PHE A 31 2.74 3.32 18.99
C PHE A 31 1.54 2.38 18.85
N SER A 32 1.70 1.16 19.37
CA SER A 32 0.77 0.03 19.20
C SER A 32 -0.68 0.34 19.54
N ILE A 33 -0.95 1.01 20.67
CA ILE A 33 -2.32 1.34 21.11
C ILE A 33 -3.05 2.20 20.06
N LEU A 34 -2.39 3.24 19.53
CA LEU A 34 -2.99 4.05 18.46
C LEU A 34 -3.13 3.27 17.16
N GLY A 35 -2.16 2.41 16.83
CA GLY A 35 -2.26 1.49 15.70
C GLY A 35 -3.51 0.61 15.77
N ASP A 36 -3.83 0.08 16.95
CA ASP A 36 -5.01 -0.77 17.15
C ASP A 36 -6.33 0.01 17.08
N MET A 37 -6.35 1.23 17.62
CA MET A 37 -7.50 2.14 17.46
C MET A 37 -7.77 2.43 15.99
N VAL A 38 -6.72 2.75 15.21
CA VAL A 38 -6.87 2.99 13.77
C VAL A 38 -7.40 1.74 13.07
N ARG A 39 -6.84 0.55 13.34
CA ARG A 39 -7.32 -0.71 12.73
C ARG A 39 -8.80 -0.97 13.00
N GLN A 40 -9.27 -0.71 14.22
CA GLN A 40 -10.69 -0.85 14.56
C GLN A 40 -11.59 0.09 13.76
N VAL A 41 -11.14 1.32 13.50
CA VAL A 41 -11.93 2.31 12.74
C VAL A 41 -11.87 2.04 11.24
N THR A 42 -10.70 1.69 10.70
CA THR A 42 -10.50 1.56 9.26
C THR A 42 -10.93 0.19 8.71
N GLY A 43 -10.95 -0.85 9.55
CA GLY A 43 -11.16 -2.23 9.10
C GLY A 43 -10.21 -2.57 7.94
N ASN A 44 -10.78 -3.07 6.83
CA ASN A 44 -10.01 -3.49 5.65
C ASN A 44 -9.58 -2.33 4.73
N LEU A 45 -9.97 -1.09 5.03
CA LEU A 45 -9.71 0.07 4.15
C LEU A 45 -8.28 0.61 4.26
N ALA A 46 -7.50 0.18 5.26
CA ALA A 46 -6.15 0.65 5.47
C ALA A 46 -5.19 -0.48 5.85
N ASP A 47 -3.92 -0.28 5.52
CA ASP A 47 -2.77 -0.98 6.08
C ASP A 47 -2.14 -0.09 7.14
N VAL A 48 -2.11 -0.57 8.39
CA VAL A 48 -1.61 0.20 9.53
C VAL A 48 -0.28 -0.38 9.99
N ALA A 49 0.76 0.44 9.97
CA ALA A 49 2.06 0.17 10.59
C ALA A 49 2.25 1.02 11.85
N THR A 50 3.12 0.58 12.75
CA THR A 50 3.44 1.28 14.01
C THR A 50 4.93 1.53 14.10
N ILE A 51 5.34 2.74 14.48
CA ILE A 51 6.75 3.11 14.67
C ILE A 51 7.32 2.38 15.89
N VAL A 52 6.62 2.47 17.03
CA VAL A 52 6.94 1.74 18.25
C VAL A 52 6.02 0.53 18.36
N GLY A 53 6.62 -0.65 18.39
CA GLY A 53 5.90 -1.92 18.48
C GLY A 53 5.27 -2.18 19.86
N PRO A 54 4.52 -3.29 19.99
CA PRO A 54 4.04 -3.77 21.29
C PRO A 54 5.19 -3.91 22.30
N ASP A 55 4.88 -3.69 23.58
CA ASP A 55 5.79 -3.83 24.73
C ASP A 55 7.02 -2.88 24.75
N ALA A 56 7.24 -2.08 23.71
CA ALA A 56 8.29 -1.06 23.67
C ALA A 56 7.84 0.26 24.29
N ASP A 57 8.75 0.96 24.97
CA ASP A 57 8.46 2.26 25.57
C ASP A 57 8.46 3.37 24.52
N ALA A 58 7.27 3.86 24.20
CA ALA A 58 7.07 4.93 23.23
C ALA A 58 7.62 6.29 23.69
N HIS A 59 7.83 6.51 24.99
CA HIS A 59 8.34 7.78 25.50
C HIS A 59 9.86 7.91 25.36
N LEU A 60 10.57 6.78 25.30
CA LEU A 60 12.03 6.71 25.19
C LEU A 60 12.52 6.34 23.79
N TYR A 61 11.60 6.11 22.85
CA TYR A 61 11.95 5.74 21.49
C TYR A 61 12.75 6.85 20.77
N GLN A 62 13.84 6.45 20.12
CA GLN A 62 14.69 7.32 19.30
C GLN A 62 14.71 6.76 17.86
N PRO A 63 14.19 7.51 16.87
CA PRO A 63 14.19 7.10 15.46
C PRO A 63 15.56 7.17 14.80
#